data_AF-A0A7Z9PYJ7-F1
#
_entry.id   AF-A0A7Z9PYJ7-F1
#
_cell.length_a   1.000
_cell.length_b   1.000
_cell.length_c   1.000
_cell.angle_alpha   90.00
_cell.angle_beta   90.00
_cell.angle_gamma   90.00
#
_symmetry.space_group_name_H-M   'P 1'
#
loop_
_entity.id
_entity.type
_entity.pdbx_description
1 polymer ?
#
loop_
_entity_poly.entity_id
_entity_poly.type
_entity_poly.pdbx_seq_one_letter_code
_entity_poly.pdbx_strand_id
1 'polypeptide(L)' 'MKADQDFKLIPVVVLTTSSSPEDVNKAYQHSASSFISKPSDFSAFVDSLHTLEDYWFRVSRLPSIE' A
#
# COMPACT_ATOMS: atom_id res chain seq x y z
N MET A 1 -1.69 2.58 -17.04
CA MET A 1 -1.71 3.06 -15.63
C MET A 1 -0.31 3.22 -15.01
N LYS A 2 0.68 2.32 -15.23
CA LYS A 2 2.11 2.60 -14.90
C LYS A 2 2.97 3.05 -16.09
N ALA A 3 2.48 2.88 -17.32
CA ALA A 3 3.12 3.36 -18.54
C ALA A 3 3.00 4.89 -18.73
N ASP A 4 2.10 5.51 -17.97
CA ASP A 4 1.93 6.96 -17.96
C ASP A 4 2.98 7.57 -17.03
N GLN A 5 3.76 8.51 -17.56
CA GLN A 5 4.91 9.04 -16.85
C GLN A 5 4.52 9.80 -15.59
N ASP A 6 3.29 10.32 -15.55
CA ASP A 6 2.80 11.16 -14.47
C ASP A 6 2.35 10.31 -13.26
N PHE A 7 1.84 9.10 -13.52
CA PHE A 7 1.31 8.22 -12.47
C PHE A 7 2.29 7.14 -12.01
N LYS A 8 3.41 6.93 -12.73
CA LYS A 8 4.37 5.86 -12.40
C LYS A 8 4.99 6.01 -11.01
N LEU A 9 5.15 7.26 -10.55
CA LEU A 9 5.79 7.62 -9.29
C LEU A 9 4.86 7.53 -8.09
N ILE A 10 3.53 7.51 -8.29
CA ILE A 10 2.59 7.44 -7.17
C ILE A 10 2.79 6.10 -6.44
N PRO A 11 3.17 6.11 -5.16
CA PRO A 11 3.28 4.90 -4.39
C PRO A 11 1.88 4.40 -4.02
N VAL A 12 1.63 3.11 -4.22
CA VAL A 12 0.30 2.50 -4.08
C VAL A 12 0.32 1.49 -2.94
N VAL A 13 -0.60 1.64 -1.99
CA VAL A 13 -0.86 0.66 -0.93
C VAL A 13 -2.12 -0.11 -1.27
N VAL A 14 -2.03 -1.44 -1.35
CA VAL A 14 -3.19 -2.30 -1.53
C VAL A 14 -3.72 -2.70 -0.15
N LEU A 15 -5.00 -2.41 0.13
CA LEU A 15 -5.70 -2.84 1.33
C LEU A 15 -6.89 -3.72 0.93
N THR A 16 -6.84 -5.01 1.28
CA THR A 16 -7.86 -5.99 0.83
C THR A 16 -8.09 -7.07 1.88
N THR A 17 -9.25 -7.74 1.87
CA THR A 17 -9.51 -8.90 2.73
C THR A 17 -8.75 -10.15 2.29
N SER A 18 -8.16 -10.15 1.08
CA SER A 18 -7.31 -11.25 0.65
C SER A 18 -5.99 -11.27 1.41
N SER A 19 -5.50 -12.47 1.68
CA SER A 19 -4.17 -12.77 2.19
C SER A 19 -3.47 -13.84 1.35
N SER A 20 -3.99 -14.13 0.15
CA SER A 20 -3.44 -15.17 -0.70
C SER A 20 -2.04 -14.79 -1.19
N PRO A 21 -1.05 -15.69 -1.15
CA PRO A 21 0.29 -15.41 -1.67
C PRO A 21 0.27 -14.99 -3.15
N GLU A 22 -0.69 -15.50 -3.91
CA GLU A 22 -0.87 -15.15 -5.32
C GLU A 22 -1.27 -13.68 -5.49
N ASP A 23 -2.22 -13.18 -4.71
CA ASP A 23 -2.65 -11.78 -4.78
C ASP A 23 -1.56 -10.82 -4.31
N VAL A 24 -0.80 -11.22 -3.28
CA VAL A 24 0.37 -10.46 -2.82
C VAL A 24 1.39 -10.33 -3.95
N ASN A 25 1.76 -11.45 -4.59
CA ASN A 25 2.72 -11.46 -5.68
C ASN A 25 2.23 -10.63 -6.88
N LYS A 26 0.96 -10.77 -7.26
CA LYS A 26 0.35 -9.98 -8.35
C LYS A 26 0.38 -8.48 -8.04
N ALA A 27 0.05 -8.07 -6.82
CA ALA A 27 0.09 -6.65 -6.45
C ALA A 27 1.49 -6.05 -6.62
N TYR A 28 2.53 -6.75 -6.16
CA TYR A 28 3.91 -6.29 -6.34
C TYR A 28 4.38 -6.35 -7.81
N GLN A 29 3.97 -7.35 -8.59
CA GLN A 29 4.21 -7.37 -10.04
C GLN A 29 3.59 -6.17 -10.75
N HIS A 30 2.44 -5.68 -10.26
CA HIS A 30 1.79 -4.46 -10.73
C HIS A 30 2.29 -3.19 -10.04
N SER A 31 3.49 -3.24 -9.44
CA SER A 31 4.19 -2.08 -8.87
C SER A 31 3.48 -1.42 -7.67
N ALA A 32 2.80 -2.22 -6.85
CA ALA A 32 2.40 -1.80 -5.51
C ALA A 32 3.64 -1.56 -4.64
N SER A 33 3.55 -0.57 -3.76
CA SER A 33 4.57 -0.24 -2.77
C SER A 33 4.36 -1.01 -1.46
N SER A 34 3.12 -1.37 -1.15
CA SER A 34 2.78 -2.18 0.03
C SER A 34 1.47 -2.94 -0.19
N PHE A 35 1.31 -4.04 0.54
CA PHE A 35 0.11 -4.87 0.58
C PHE A 35 -0.29 -5.14 2.03
N ILE A 36 -1.51 -4.80 2.39
CA ILE A 36 -2.07 -4.94 3.73
C ILE A 36 -3.32 -5.80 3.63
N SER A 37 -3.29 -6.94 4.30
CA SER A 37 -4.51 -7.71 4.51
C SER A 37 -5.34 -7.03 5.59
N LYS A 38 -6.58 -6.66 5.25
CA LYS A 38 -7.51 -5.97 6.13
C LYS A 38 -7.83 -6.87 7.33
N PRO A 39 -7.49 -6.45 8.56
CA PRO A 39 -7.90 -7.16 9.76
C PRO A 39 -9.42 -7.28 9.83
N SER A 40 -9.92 -8.43 10.29
CA SER A 40 -11.34 -8.67 10.52
C SER A 40 -11.86 -7.96 11.76
N ASP A 41 -10.99 -7.78 12.76
CA ASP A 41 -11.28 -7.01 13.97
C ASP A 41 -11.11 -5.50 13.74
N PHE A 42 -12.06 -4.71 14.24
CA PHE A 42 -12.06 -3.27 14.04
C PHE A 42 -10.93 -2.56 14.79
N SER A 43 -10.59 -3.00 16.01
CA SER A 43 -9.47 -2.42 16.77
C SER A 43 -8.16 -2.67 16.03
N ALA A 44 -7.92 -3.91 15.62
CA ALA A 44 -6.73 -4.27 14.85
C ALA A 44 -6.63 -3.52 13.51
N PHE A 45 -7.78 -3.23 12.87
CA PHE A 45 -7.82 -2.40 11.67
C PHE A 45 -7.37 -0.97 11.94
N VAL A 46 -7.88 -0.34 12.99
CA VAL A 46 -7.49 1.02 13.40
C VAL A 46 -6.00 1.08 13.75
N ASP A 47 -5.49 0.11 14.51
CA ASP A 47 -4.07 0.03 14.88
C ASP A 47 -3.16 -0.12 13.65
N SER A 48 -3.60 -0.93 12.67
CA SER A 48 -2.88 -1.12 11.41
C SER A 48 -2.84 0.16 10.57
N LEU A 49 -3.92 0.95 10.57
CA LEU A 49 -3.96 2.23 9.87
C LEU A 49 -3.05 3.28 10.52
N HIS A 50 -3.02 3.37 11.85
CA HIS A 50 -2.09 4.26 12.54
C HIS A 50 -0.63 3.90 12.26
N THR A 51 -0.32 2.60 12.27
CA THR A 51 1.02 2.11 11.92
C THR A 51 1.38 2.47 10.47
N LEU A 52 0.43 2.32 9.55
CA LEU A 52 0.62 2.71 8.15
C LEU A 52 0.84 4.22 8.01
N GLU A 53 0.02 5.04 8.66
CA GLU A 53 0.14 6.50 8.64
C GLU A 53 1.54 6.94 9.09
N ASP A 54 1.99 6.43 10.23
CA ASP A 54 3.31 6.75 10.78
C ASP A 54 4.43 6.33 9.83
N TYR A 55 4.36 5.12 9.30
CA TYR A 55 5.34 4.66 8.31
C TYR A 55 5.33 5.53 7.05
N TRP A 56 4.15 5.82 6.50
CA TRP A 56 4.01 6.45 5.20
C TRP A 56 4.37 7.93 5.20
N PHE A 57 3.98 8.66 6.25
CA PHE A 57 4.16 10.11 6.30
C PHE A 57 5.33 10.56 7.17
N ARG A 58 5.72 9.78 8.20
CA ARG A 58 6.80 10.18 9.11
C ARG A 58 8.14 9.55 8.75
N VAL A 59 8.13 8.28 8.33
CA VAL A 59 9.35 7.51 8.07
C VAL A 59 9.73 7.54 6.58
N SER A 60 8.77 7.23 5.71
CA SER A 60 9.02 7.15 4.28
C SER A 60 9.34 8.51 3.66
N ARG A 61 10.06 8.49 2.53
CA ARG A 61 10.26 9.65 1.67
C ARG A 61 9.46 9.43 0.39
N LEU A 62 8.34 10.14 0.30
CA LEU A 62 7.46 10.07 -0.86
C LEU A 62 8.06 10.89 -2.01
N PRO A 63 7.90 10.45 -3.27
CA PRO A 63 8.32 11.22 -4.41
C PRO A 63 7.50 12.51 -4.51
N SER A 64 8.18 13.63 -4.77
CA SER A 64 7.52 14.87 -5.15
C SER A 64 7.03 14.74 -6.59
N ILE A 65 5.72 14.87 -6.77
CA ILE A 65 5.12 15.00 -8.10
C ILE A 65 4.97 16.51 -8.32
N GLU A 66 5.81 17.07 -9.18
CA GLU A 66 5.70 18.47 -9.63
C GLU A 66 4.69 18.59 -10.77
#